data_AF-A0A2N3KDH3-F1
#
_entry.id   AF-A0A2N3KDH3-F1
#
_cell.length_a   1.000
_cell.length_b   1.000
_cell.length_c   1.000
_cell.angle_alpha   90.00
_cell.angle_beta   90.00
_cell.angle_gamma   90.00
#
_symmetry.space_group_name_H-M   'P 1'
#
loop_
_entity.id
_entity.type
_entity.pdbx_description
1 polymer ?
#
loop_
_entity_poly.entity_id
_entity_poly.type
_entity_poly.pdbx_seq_one_letter_code
_entity_poly.pdbx_strand_id
1 'polypeptide(L)'
;MAKTHHHGHSGNGHHHHDHDLHDHDHHQHQLHHGDPAHGSTVHICDEGAYQGDHRPEIDHMRRNVLVGLGMLPLAAMVLNPVRQAWALANQVTIREDGDYRYIRSNAIPDHAVGQFPNRHNPNTIKAQSLEFRLPVNPVRSGRFTPNPRNMFGIAVNGVPFDPYTAEFWQRDRQSGWRYEAISPALDLGLDENNAHVQPDGTYHYHGVPKGLIKSWSPSQHSIRIGFAADGFPVYALYGYIDPHQPASGVKALTSSWRVKKGARPGGPGGNYDGTFGEDYEFVPGLGDLDEANGRETITPEYPGGTYAYFVTESFPFIPRFLAGTADASFDRGPPPGGMDRPRPGGGFGGPGGMGGPGGPGGAGGFPGDRPPPPPQFWRNGGRGPGG
;
A
#
# COMPACT_ATOMS: atom_id res chain seq x y z
N MET A 1 31.36 -9.74 55.87
CA MET A 1 31.07 -8.45 56.52
C MET A 1 32.30 -7.55 56.37
N ALA A 2 32.09 -6.31 55.87
CA ALA A 2 32.91 -5.08 55.75
C ALA A 2 34.42 -5.09 56.14
N LYS A 3 35.35 -4.70 55.21
CA LYS A 3 35.95 -3.34 54.93
C LYS A 3 36.85 -2.83 56.10
N THR A 4 38.06 -2.27 55.97
CA THR A 4 38.67 -1.38 54.93
C THR A 4 40.18 -1.06 55.23
N HIS A 5 40.91 -0.55 54.20
CA HIS A 5 42.09 0.37 54.17
C HIS A 5 43.50 -0.15 54.60
N HIS A 6 44.67 0.27 54.05
CA HIS A 6 45.12 1.56 53.48
C HIS A 6 46.53 1.49 52.78
N HIS A 7 46.95 2.59 52.10
CA HIS A 7 48.30 3.02 51.64
C HIS A 7 48.89 2.40 50.34
N GLY A 8 49.64 3.06 49.43
CA GLY A 8 50.21 4.42 49.30
C GLY A 8 51.47 4.38 48.39
N HIS A 9 51.84 5.53 47.77
CA HIS A 9 53.13 5.92 47.16
C HIS A 9 53.40 5.90 45.62
N SER A 10 53.51 7.15 45.13
CA SER A 10 54.30 7.80 44.06
C SER A 10 55.70 7.24 43.69
N GLY A 11 56.10 7.44 42.42
CA GLY A 11 57.51 7.60 42.02
C GLY A 11 57.75 7.54 40.50
N ASN A 12 58.03 8.69 39.88
CA ASN A 12 58.40 8.86 38.46
C ASN A 12 59.93 9.00 38.34
N GLY A 13 60.57 8.52 37.26
CA GLY A 13 62.01 8.66 37.04
C GLY A 13 62.45 8.43 35.59
N HIS A 14 63.03 9.46 34.98
CA HIS A 14 63.53 9.62 33.61
C HIS A 14 64.84 8.89 33.29
N HIS A 15 65.14 8.71 31.98
CA HIS A 15 66.38 9.03 31.24
C HIS A 15 66.25 8.48 29.78
N HIS A 16 66.90 8.92 28.71
CA HIS A 16 67.35 10.19 28.09
C HIS A 16 68.14 9.78 26.80
N HIS A 17 68.25 10.71 25.83
CA HIS A 17 69.18 10.77 24.67
C HIS A 17 68.76 10.11 23.34
N ASP A 18 69.00 10.68 22.15
CA ASP A 18 69.22 12.06 21.64
C ASP A 18 69.50 11.93 20.10
N HIS A 19 69.56 13.09 19.42
CA HIS A 19 70.07 13.40 18.06
C HIS A 19 69.02 13.43 16.92
N ASP A 20 68.58 14.62 16.46
CA ASP A 20 69.25 15.65 15.62
C ASP A 20 68.79 15.46 14.14
N LEU A 21 68.43 16.43 13.28
CA LEU A 21 68.68 17.88 13.18
C LEU A 21 67.92 18.47 11.94
N HIS A 22 67.66 19.79 11.96
CA HIS A 22 67.51 20.77 10.84
C HIS A 22 66.29 20.67 9.87
N ASP A 23 65.70 21.75 9.33
CA ASP A 23 65.71 23.20 9.59
C ASP A 23 64.57 23.88 8.77
N HIS A 24 64.18 25.08 9.21
CA HIS A 24 63.37 26.18 8.64
C HIS A 24 62.60 26.08 7.29
N ASP A 25 61.34 26.57 7.27
CA ASP A 25 61.08 27.98 6.89
C ASP A 25 59.64 28.48 7.18
N HIS A 26 59.53 29.75 7.56
CA HIS A 26 58.29 30.48 7.85
C HIS A 26 57.91 31.38 6.68
N HIS A 27 56.65 31.39 6.23
CA HIS A 27 56.03 32.59 5.66
C HIS A 27 54.52 32.67 5.93
N GLN A 28 54.09 33.89 6.26
CA GLN A 28 52.79 34.31 6.76
C GLN A 28 51.81 34.71 5.65
N HIS A 29 50.52 34.59 5.98
CA HIS A 29 49.34 35.35 5.52
C HIS A 29 48.92 35.29 4.04
N GLN A 30 47.76 34.65 3.82
CA GLN A 30 46.64 35.28 3.08
C GLN A 30 45.29 34.66 3.49
N LEU A 31 44.42 35.51 4.04
CA LEU A 31 43.00 35.25 4.22
C LEU A 31 42.33 35.43 2.86
N HIS A 32 41.61 34.41 2.38
CA HIS A 32 40.68 34.54 1.27
C HIS A 32 39.36 33.87 1.65
N HIS A 33 38.31 34.70 1.74
CA HIS A 33 36.92 34.29 1.69
C HIS A 33 36.61 33.63 0.35
N GLY A 34 35.93 32.49 0.38
CA GLY A 34 35.34 31.82 -0.77
C GLY A 34 34.34 30.76 -0.29
N ASP A 35 33.09 30.90 -0.70
CA ASP A 35 31.90 30.15 -0.29
C ASP A 35 32.03 28.61 -0.31
N PRO A 36 31.32 27.90 0.58
CA PRO A 36 31.06 26.48 0.39
C PRO A 36 29.98 26.32 -0.66
N ALA A 37 30.38 26.06 -1.90
CA ALA A 37 29.47 25.52 -2.90
C ALA A 37 28.98 24.15 -2.39
N HIS A 38 27.74 24.12 -1.89
CA HIS A 38 26.97 22.89 -1.69
C HIS A 38 26.87 22.16 -3.03
N GLY A 39 27.85 21.28 -3.29
CA GLY A 39 27.72 20.23 -4.28
C GLY A 39 26.72 19.22 -3.75
N SER A 40 25.43 19.45 -3.99
CA SER A 40 24.42 18.38 -3.93
C SER A 40 24.83 17.34 -4.97
N THR A 41 25.57 16.33 -4.55
CA THR A 41 25.82 15.15 -5.37
C THR A 41 24.46 14.50 -5.59
N VAL A 42 23.83 14.80 -6.72
CA VAL A 42 22.65 14.07 -7.19
C VAL A 42 23.15 12.67 -7.54
N HIS A 43 23.17 11.79 -6.55
CA HIS A 43 23.15 10.37 -6.83
C HIS A 43 21.78 10.10 -7.45
N ILE A 44 21.72 10.06 -8.78
CA ILE A 44 20.67 9.31 -9.45
C ILE A 44 20.96 7.88 -9.04
N CYS A 45 20.36 7.44 -7.93
CA CYS A 45 20.37 6.06 -7.55
C CYS A 45 19.62 5.35 -8.68
N ASP A 46 20.36 4.71 -9.58
CA ASP A 46 19.85 3.70 -10.51
C ASP A 46 19.45 2.48 -9.68
N GLU A 47 18.46 2.67 -8.79
CA GLU A 47 17.81 1.58 -8.07
C GLU A 47 16.81 0.93 -9.03
N GLY A 48 17.36 0.23 -10.02
CA GLY A 48 16.64 -0.74 -10.80
C GLY A 48 15.61 -0.13 -11.75
N ALA A 49 16.09 0.55 -12.79
CA ALA A 49 15.51 0.25 -14.10
C ALA A 49 15.74 -1.25 -14.37
N TYR A 50 14.84 -2.10 -13.88
CA TYR A 50 14.88 -3.54 -14.12
C TYR A 50 14.85 -3.77 -15.63
N GLN A 51 16.02 -4.08 -16.20
CA GLN A 51 16.16 -4.29 -17.64
C GLN A 51 15.54 -5.60 -18.14
N GLY A 52 14.90 -6.39 -17.28
CA GLY A 52 14.38 -7.69 -17.68
C GLY A 52 15.50 -8.71 -17.84
N ASP A 53 15.36 -9.85 -17.17
CA ASP A 53 16.13 -11.03 -17.57
C ASP A 53 15.49 -11.62 -18.83
N HIS A 54 16.17 -11.49 -19.97
CA HIS A 54 15.73 -11.96 -21.29
C HIS A 54 16.17 -13.39 -21.60
N ARG A 55 16.70 -14.14 -20.62
CA ARG A 55 17.15 -15.52 -20.87
C ARG A 55 15.96 -16.43 -21.19
N PRO A 56 16.01 -17.22 -22.29
CA PRO A 56 14.90 -18.09 -22.74
C PRO A 56 14.41 -19.11 -21.70
N GLU A 57 15.27 -19.47 -20.76
CA GLU A 57 14.98 -20.41 -19.66
C GLU A 57 14.03 -19.81 -18.62
N ILE A 58 14.13 -18.50 -18.36
CA ILE A 58 13.20 -17.75 -17.49
C ILE A 58 11.83 -17.65 -18.16
N ASP A 59 11.79 -17.41 -19.48
CA ASP A 59 10.55 -17.41 -20.28
C ASP A 59 9.86 -18.79 -20.32
N HIS A 60 10.63 -19.87 -20.23
CA HIS A 60 10.10 -21.22 -20.16
C HIS A 60 9.51 -21.53 -18.77
N MET A 61 10.12 -21.01 -17.69
CA MET A 61 9.58 -21.11 -16.33
C MET A 61 8.31 -20.27 -16.14
N ARG A 62 8.20 -19.09 -16.79
CA ARG A 62 6.98 -18.26 -16.83
C ARG A 62 5.75 -19.06 -17.27
N ARG A 63 5.91 -20.00 -18.22
CA ARG A 63 4.81 -20.83 -18.75
C ARG A 63 4.47 -22.03 -17.87
N ASN A 64 5.46 -22.68 -17.27
CA ASN A 64 5.24 -23.96 -16.57
C ASN A 64 4.71 -23.80 -15.14
N VAL A 65 4.99 -22.68 -14.48
CA VAL A 65 4.43 -22.40 -13.14
C VAL A 65 2.94 -22.04 -13.21
N LEU A 66 2.50 -21.34 -14.26
CA LEU A 66 1.07 -21.01 -14.49
C LEU A 66 0.20 -22.28 -14.63
N VAL A 67 0.73 -23.33 -15.24
CA VAL A 67 0.02 -24.61 -15.44
C VAL A 67 -0.09 -25.42 -14.13
N GLY A 68 0.89 -25.31 -13.21
CA GLY A 68 0.88 -25.99 -11.91
C GLY A 68 -0.14 -25.44 -10.90
N LEU A 69 -0.65 -24.22 -11.13
CA LEU A 69 -1.65 -23.54 -10.29
C LEU A 69 -3.05 -23.49 -10.94
N GLY A 70 -3.28 -24.27 -12.00
CA GLY A 70 -4.60 -24.36 -12.63
C GLY A 70 -4.98 -23.16 -13.50
N MET A 71 -4.03 -22.33 -13.93
CA MET A 71 -4.28 -21.27 -14.90
C MET A 71 -3.84 -21.71 -16.29
N LEU A 72 -4.82 -21.99 -17.16
CA LEU A 72 -4.57 -22.19 -18.58
C LEU A 72 -4.14 -20.86 -19.22
N PRO A 73 -3.04 -20.82 -19.98
CA PRO A 73 -2.68 -19.64 -20.75
C PRO A 73 -3.56 -19.60 -22.02
N LEU A 74 -4.63 -18.80 -22.01
CA LEU A 74 -5.31 -18.40 -23.23
C LEU A 74 -4.52 -17.29 -23.92
N ALA A 75 -3.37 -17.65 -24.50
CA ALA A 75 -2.69 -16.82 -25.49
C ALA A 75 -3.33 -17.04 -26.87
N ALA A 76 -4.49 -16.43 -27.09
CA ALA A 76 -5.04 -16.23 -28.43
C ALA A 76 -5.11 -14.73 -28.70
N MET A 77 -4.01 -14.20 -29.23
CA MET A 77 -3.81 -12.81 -29.58
C MET A 77 -4.62 -12.48 -30.85
N VAL A 78 -5.79 -11.86 -30.70
CA VAL A 78 -6.45 -11.17 -31.83
C VAL A 78 -5.76 -9.82 -31.96
N LEU A 79 -4.86 -9.69 -32.93
CA LEU A 79 -4.29 -8.42 -33.36
C LEU A 79 -5.41 -7.60 -34.02
N ASN A 80 -6.06 -6.74 -33.25
CA ASN A 80 -6.86 -5.65 -33.79
C ASN A 80 -6.03 -4.37 -33.67
N PRO A 81 -5.69 -3.67 -34.76
CA PRO A 81 -4.89 -2.45 -34.69
C PRO A 81 -5.77 -1.33 -34.14
N VAL A 82 -5.68 -1.08 -32.83
CA VAL A 82 -6.34 0.07 -32.21
C VAL A 82 -5.64 1.33 -32.68
N ARG A 83 -6.39 2.17 -33.39
CA ARG A 83 -5.98 3.51 -33.83
C ARG A 83 -5.52 4.34 -32.64
N GLN A 84 -4.34 4.96 -32.78
CA GLN A 84 -3.72 6.01 -31.95
C GLN A 84 -4.60 6.60 -30.83
N ALA A 85 -4.59 5.95 -29.67
CA ALA A 85 -4.55 6.68 -28.41
C ALA A 85 -3.07 6.91 -28.10
N TRP A 86 -2.70 8.09 -27.64
CA TRP A 86 -1.38 8.31 -27.07
C TRP A 86 -1.32 7.36 -25.88
N ALA A 87 -0.64 6.22 -26.02
CA ALA A 87 -0.46 5.29 -24.92
C ALA A 87 0.16 6.12 -23.79
N LEU A 88 -0.59 6.36 -22.72
CA LEU A 88 -0.06 7.05 -21.56
C LEU A 88 1.16 6.23 -21.13
N ALA A 89 2.35 6.80 -21.25
CA ALA A 89 3.56 6.12 -20.84
C ALA A 89 3.66 6.19 -19.31
N ASN A 90 4.12 5.12 -18.68
CA ASN A 90 4.51 5.17 -17.28
C ASN A 90 5.59 6.25 -17.09
N GLN A 91 5.41 7.09 -16.09
CA GLN A 91 6.41 8.05 -15.64
C GLN A 91 6.50 7.99 -14.13
N VAL A 92 7.63 7.50 -13.65
CA VAL A 92 8.00 7.49 -12.23
C VAL A 92 9.44 7.97 -12.10
N THR A 93 9.69 8.79 -11.08
CA THR A 93 11.04 9.20 -10.70
C THR A 93 11.19 8.98 -9.22
N ILE A 94 12.23 8.24 -8.84
CA ILE A 94 12.62 8.00 -7.47
C ILE A 94 13.98 8.66 -7.29
N ARG A 95 14.08 9.59 -6.33
CA ARG A 95 15.31 10.30 -6.02
C ARG A 95 15.53 10.33 -4.52
N GLU A 96 16.75 10.12 -4.10
CA GLU A 96 17.14 10.28 -2.70
C GLU A 96 17.87 11.63 -2.52
N ASP A 97 17.60 12.28 -1.39
CA ASP A 97 18.16 13.57 -1.03
C ASP A 97 18.20 13.69 0.49
N GLY A 98 19.41 13.59 1.06
CA GLY A 98 19.60 13.49 2.51
C GLY A 98 18.88 12.27 3.10
N ASP A 99 18.07 12.51 4.13
CA ASP A 99 17.36 11.46 4.87
C ASP A 99 16.06 11.00 4.17
N TYR A 100 15.76 11.51 2.98
CA TYR A 100 14.48 11.30 2.32
C TYR A 100 14.59 10.77 0.90
N ARG A 101 13.64 9.90 0.55
CA ARG A 101 13.31 9.46 -0.80
C ARG A 101 12.09 10.22 -1.27
N TYR A 102 12.19 10.82 -2.46
CA TYR A 102 11.13 11.53 -3.15
C TYR A 102 10.68 10.72 -4.35
N ILE A 103 9.38 10.48 -4.45
CA ILE A 103 8.78 9.71 -5.54
C ILE A 103 7.76 10.58 -6.26
N ARG A 104 8.01 10.89 -7.53
CA ARG A 104 7.04 11.55 -8.41
C ARG A 104 6.48 10.53 -9.38
N SER A 105 5.17 10.49 -9.56
CA SER A 105 4.51 9.49 -10.39
C SER A 105 3.28 10.03 -11.11
N ASN A 106 3.08 9.58 -12.35
CA ASN A 106 1.83 9.77 -13.07
C ASN A 106 0.79 8.66 -12.85
N ALA A 107 1.10 7.67 -11.99
CA ALA A 107 0.25 6.52 -11.64
C ALA A 107 -0.17 5.62 -12.82
N ILE A 108 0.48 5.72 -13.97
CA ILE A 108 0.22 4.86 -15.11
C ILE A 108 1.04 3.58 -14.99
N PRO A 109 0.46 2.37 -15.02
CA PRO A 109 1.24 1.14 -14.91
C PRO A 109 2.17 0.93 -16.11
N ASP A 110 3.31 0.31 -15.87
CA ASP A 110 4.30 -0.12 -16.88
C ASP A 110 4.08 -1.57 -17.36
N HIS A 111 2.91 -2.13 -17.08
CA HIS A 111 2.49 -3.47 -17.45
C HIS A 111 1.09 -3.46 -18.07
N ALA A 112 0.69 -4.57 -18.68
CA ALA A 112 -0.65 -4.72 -19.24
C ALA A 112 -1.71 -4.64 -18.15
N VAL A 113 -2.82 -3.97 -18.44
CA VAL A 113 -3.97 -3.81 -17.56
C VAL A 113 -5.21 -4.46 -18.17
N GLY A 114 -6.21 -4.71 -17.33
CA GLY A 114 -7.56 -5.02 -17.80
C GLY A 114 -8.15 -3.92 -18.67
N GLN A 115 -9.27 -4.22 -19.32
CA GLN A 115 -10.04 -3.21 -20.05
C GLN A 115 -10.74 -2.29 -19.05
N PHE A 116 -10.49 -0.98 -19.17
CA PHE A 116 -11.15 0.06 -18.38
C PHE A 116 -11.60 1.18 -19.31
N PRO A 117 -12.87 1.62 -19.26
CA PRO A 117 -13.92 1.14 -18.36
C PRO A 117 -14.39 -0.29 -18.69
N ASN A 118 -14.91 -0.99 -17.69
CA ASN A 118 -15.60 -2.27 -17.85
C ASN A 118 -16.98 -2.25 -17.18
N ARG A 119 -17.73 -3.36 -17.28
CA ARG A 119 -19.11 -3.46 -16.78
C ARG A 119 -19.27 -3.20 -15.27
N HIS A 120 -18.20 -3.40 -14.50
CA HIS A 120 -18.18 -3.32 -13.04
C HIS A 120 -17.37 -2.12 -12.52
N ASN A 121 -16.52 -1.55 -13.37
CA ASN A 121 -15.80 -0.31 -13.11
C ASN A 121 -15.95 0.66 -14.30
N PRO A 122 -16.75 1.73 -14.18
CA PRO A 122 -17.03 2.65 -15.28
C PRO A 122 -15.92 3.69 -15.52
N ASN A 123 -14.80 3.63 -14.79
CA ASN A 123 -13.76 4.65 -14.84
C ASN A 123 -12.69 4.31 -15.89
N THR A 124 -12.06 5.35 -16.44
CA THR A 124 -10.96 5.24 -17.42
C THR A 124 -9.66 5.66 -16.78
N ILE A 125 -8.56 4.93 -17.05
CA ILE A 125 -7.23 5.26 -16.54
C ILE A 125 -6.82 6.66 -17.05
N LYS A 126 -6.33 7.50 -16.13
CA LYS A 126 -5.79 8.84 -16.43
C LYS A 126 -4.50 9.05 -15.68
N ALA A 127 -3.58 9.78 -16.31
CA ALA A 127 -2.36 10.21 -15.67
C ALA A 127 -2.69 11.15 -14.49
N GLN A 128 -2.00 10.94 -13.39
CA GLN A 128 -2.08 11.74 -12.17
C GLN A 128 -0.82 12.59 -12.00
N SER A 129 -0.76 13.38 -10.94
CA SER A 129 0.44 14.12 -10.53
C SER A 129 0.70 13.87 -9.05
N LEU A 130 1.27 12.71 -8.74
CA LEU A 130 1.55 12.27 -7.38
C LEU A 130 2.98 12.64 -6.98
N GLU A 131 3.16 13.10 -5.74
CA GLU A 131 4.47 13.37 -5.14
C GLU A 131 4.48 12.86 -3.70
N PHE A 132 5.45 11.99 -3.39
CA PHE A 132 5.62 11.37 -2.09
C PHE A 132 7.00 11.67 -1.53
N ARG A 133 7.08 11.75 -0.20
CA ARG A 133 8.32 11.80 0.57
C ARG A 133 8.32 10.67 1.58
N LEU A 134 9.43 9.96 1.70
CA LEU A 134 9.60 8.79 2.57
C LEU A 134 10.97 8.87 3.25
N PRO A 135 11.14 8.42 4.50
CA PRO A 135 12.48 8.28 5.06
C PRO A 135 13.25 7.17 4.34
N VAL A 136 14.53 7.39 4.03
CA VAL A 136 15.42 6.34 3.47
C VAL A 136 15.82 5.31 4.54
N ASN A 137 15.87 5.75 5.80
CA ASN A 137 16.15 4.94 6.98
C ASN A 137 14.92 4.92 7.91
N PRO A 138 13.85 4.19 7.55
CA PRO A 138 12.63 4.12 8.36
C PRO A 138 12.89 3.46 9.72
N VAL A 139 12.19 3.94 10.75
CA VAL A 139 12.33 3.45 12.13
C VAL A 139 10.96 3.01 12.64
N ARG A 140 10.93 1.86 13.32
CA ARG A 140 9.71 1.36 13.96
C ARG A 140 9.33 2.27 15.12
N SER A 141 8.04 2.60 15.21
CA SER A 141 7.46 3.41 16.29
C SER A 141 7.22 2.61 17.58
N GLY A 142 7.45 1.29 17.56
CA GLY A 142 7.17 0.36 18.65
C GLY A 142 5.71 -0.12 18.71
N ARG A 143 4.82 0.37 17.84
CA ARG A 143 3.43 -0.07 17.72
C ARG A 143 2.98 -0.07 16.26
N PHE A 144 1.97 -0.89 15.94
CA PHE A 144 1.31 -0.84 14.64
C PHE A 144 0.19 0.19 14.65
N THR A 145 0.17 1.06 13.64
CA THR A 145 -0.81 2.15 13.51
C THR A 145 -1.71 1.86 12.30
N PRO A 146 -3.04 1.74 12.47
CA PRO A 146 -3.96 1.57 11.34
C PRO A 146 -3.83 2.72 10.34
N ASN A 147 -3.92 2.43 9.05
CA ASN A 147 -3.81 3.45 8.00
C ASN A 147 -5.09 3.60 7.12
N PRO A 148 -6.29 3.81 7.70
CA PRO A 148 -7.57 3.70 6.98
C PRO A 148 -7.89 4.84 6.02
N ARG A 149 -7.15 5.95 6.05
CA ARG A 149 -7.44 7.17 5.27
C ARG A 149 -6.39 7.48 4.20
N ASN A 150 -5.24 6.83 4.27
CA ASN A 150 -4.10 7.15 3.42
C ASN A 150 -3.81 6.01 2.47
N MET A 151 -3.01 6.30 1.47
CA MET A 151 -2.40 5.25 0.65
C MET A 151 -1.43 4.45 1.53
N PHE A 152 -1.46 3.12 1.43
CA PHE A 152 -0.54 2.30 2.21
C PHE A 152 0.91 2.52 1.77
N GLY A 153 1.10 2.65 0.46
CA GLY A 153 2.41 2.81 -0.13
C GLY A 153 2.32 3.07 -1.63
N ILE A 154 3.48 3.05 -2.26
CA ILE A 154 3.66 3.30 -3.69
C ILE A 154 4.55 2.20 -4.28
N ALA A 155 4.13 1.62 -5.40
CA ALA A 155 4.91 0.62 -6.11
C ALA A 155 6.11 1.26 -6.82
N VAL A 156 7.12 0.44 -7.16
CA VAL A 156 8.31 0.90 -7.92
C VAL A 156 7.96 1.45 -9.29
N ASN A 157 6.84 1.04 -9.89
CA ASN A 157 6.32 1.63 -11.12
C ASN A 157 5.45 2.88 -10.88
N GLY A 158 5.37 3.37 -9.64
CA GLY A 158 4.61 4.57 -9.30
C GLY A 158 3.10 4.36 -9.19
N VAL A 159 2.59 3.13 -9.23
CA VAL A 159 1.16 2.83 -8.99
C VAL A 159 0.89 2.68 -7.48
N PRO A 160 -0.15 3.32 -6.93
CA PRO A 160 -0.51 3.21 -5.52
C PRO A 160 -0.87 1.81 -5.02
N PHE A 161 -0.54 1.53 -3.76
CA PHE A 161 -1.15 0.47 -2.97
C PHE A 161 -2.29 1.02 -2.12
N ASP A 162 -3.49 0.50 -2.35
CA ASP A 162 -4.71 0.90 -1.65
C ASP A 162 -5.36 -0.32 -0.98
N PRO A 163 -5.21 -0.51 0.33
CA PRO A 163 -5.81 -1.66 0.99
C PRO A 163 -7.33 -1.54 1.17
N TYR A 164 -7.89 -0.34 1.15
CA TYR A 164 -9.26 -0.11 1.60
C TYR A 164 -10.19 0.32 0.47
N THR A 165 -11.44 -0.15 0.54
CA THR A 165 -12.49 0.34 -0.33
C THR A 165 -13.18 1.56 0.28
N ALA A 166 -13.87 2.33 -0.56
CA ALA A 166 -14.87 3.31 -0.12
C ALA A 166 -16.26 2.69 0.11
N GLU A 167 -16.37 1.37 0.06
CA GLU A 167 -17.62 0.63 0.03
C GLU A 167 -17.97 0.12 1.42
N PHE A 168 -19.03 0.68 1.98
CA PHE A 168 -19.51 0.32 3.31
C PHE A 168 -20.87 -0.37 3.21
N TRP A 169 -21.17 -1.24 4.16
CA TRP A 169 -22.47 -1.88 4.26
C TRP A 169 -23.59 -0.83 4.26
N GLN A 170 -24.59 -1.02 3.41
CA GLN A 170 -25.69 -0.07 3.16
C GLN A 170 -25.25 1.35 2.77
N ARG A 171 -24.02 1.52 2.27
CA ARG A 171 -23.40 2.82 1.95
C ARG A 171 -23.26 3.72 3.18
N ASP A 172 -23.26 3.13 4.37
CA ASP A 172 -23.11 3.86 5.63
C ASP A 172 -21.69 3.67 6.18
N ARG A 173 -20.89 4.74 6.13
CA ARG A 173 -19.54 4.78 6.71
C ARG A 173 -19.53 4.56 8.23
N GLN A 174 -20.64 4.82 8.91
CA GLN A 174 -20.78 4.62 10.35
C GLN A 174 -21.20 3.19 10.72
N SER A 175 -21.54 2.35 9.74
CA SER A 175 -21.94 0.95 9.99
C SER A 175 -20.85 0.13 10.69
N GLY A 176 -19.57 0.51 10.53
CA GLY A 176 -18.44 -0.26 10.98
C GLY A 176 -18.13 -1.48 10.12
N TRP A 177 -18.79 -1.65 8.98
CA TRP A 177 -18.60 -2.79 8.06
C TRP A 177 -18.19 -2.29 6.68
N ARG A 178 -16.96 -2.58 6.28
CA ARG A 178 -16.39 -2.17 4.98
C ARG A 178 -16.05 -3.38 4.13
N TYR A 179 -16.52 -3.36 2.88
CA TYR A 179 -16.28 -4.45 1.95
C TYR A 179 -14.80 -4.55 1.60
N GLU A 180 -14.32 -5.78 1.47
CA GLU A 180 -13.00 -6.04 0.90
C GLU A 180 -13.05 -5.95 -0.62
N ALA A 181 -12.02 -5.36 -1.22
CA ALA A 181 -11.93 -5.22 -2.67
C ALA A 181 -11.82 -6.59 -3.35
N ILE A 182 -11.08 -7.51 -2.72
CA ILE A 182 -11.01 -8.92 -3.08
C ILE A 182 -11.95 -9.66 -2.14
N SER A 183 -13.22 -9.77 -2.55
CA SER A 183 -14.26 -10.44 -1.76
C SER A 183 -15.18 -11.28 -2.65
N PRO A 184 -15.85 -12.30 -2.08
CA PRO A 184 -16.81 -13.11 -2.84
C PRO A 184 -18.13 -12.37 -3.14
N ALA A 185 -18.42 -11.26 -2.45
CA ALA A 185 -19.73 -10.62 -2.49
C ALA A 185 -19.78 -9.30 -3.28
N LEU A 186 -18.62 -8.68 -3.55
CA LEU A 186 -18.53 -7.41 -4.27
C LEU A 186 -17.51 -7.49 -5.40
N ASP A 187 -18.00 -7.34 -6.63
CA ASP A 187 -17.15 -7.25 -7.82
C ASP A 187 -16.90 -5.77 -8.14
N LEU A 188 -15.69 -5.29 -7.81
CA LEU A 188 -15.24 -3.92 -8.11
C LEU A 188 -14.62 -3.77 -9.51
N GLY A 189 -14.74 -4.80 -10.35
CA GLY A 189 -14.13 -4.81 -11.68
C GLY A 189 -12.60 -4.84 -11.62
N LEU A 190 -12.04 -5.55 -10.63
CA LEU A 190 -10.60 -5.79 -10.54
C LEU A 190 -10.09 -6.49 -11.80
N ASP A 191 -8.91 -6.11 -12.26
CA ASP A 191 -8.21 -6.84 -13.31
C ASP A 191 -7.31 -7.96 -12.76
N GLU A 192 -6.55 -8.62 -13.64
CA GLU A 192 -5.65 -9.71 -13.29
C GLU A 192 -4.51 -9.30 -12.33
N ASN A 193 -4.27 -7.99 -12.18
CA ASN A 193 -3.28 -7.41 -11.28
C ASN A 193 -3.87 -7.08 -9.90
N ASN A 194 -5.10 -7.51 -9.62
CA ASN A 194 -5.86 -7.15 -8.42
C ASN A 194 -6.01 -5.63 -8.28
N ALA A 195 -6.23 -4.93 -9.39
CA ALA A 195 -6.29 -3.48 -9.44
C ALA A 195 -7.54 -2.99 -10.14
N HIS A 196 -7.93 -1.76 -9.84
CA HIS A 196 -8.96 -1.07 -10.61
C HIS A 196 -8.70 0.44 -10.67
N VAL A 197 -9.64 1.16 -11.30
CA VAL A 197 -9.53 2.59 -11.54
C VAL A 197 -10.49 3.36 -10.64
N GLN A 198 -9.99 4.39 -9.96
CA GLN A 198 -10.79 5.33 -9.17
C GLN A 198 -11.56 6.33 -10.07
N PRO A 199 -12.59 7.03 -9.56
CA PRO A 199 -13.35 8.02 -10.34
C PRO A 199 -12.51 9.16 -10.95
N ASP A 200 -11.38 9.51 -10.32
CA ASP A 200 -10.41 10.50 -10.82
C ASP A 200 -9.52 9.95 -11.95
N GLY A 201 -9.59 8.65 -12.21
CA GLY A 201 -8.78 7.93 -13.20
C GLY A 201 -7.53 7.26 -12.63
N THR A 202 -7.29 7.31 -11.33
CA THR A 202 -6.13 6.66 -10.70
C THR A 202 -6.25 5.14 -10.74
N TYR A 203 -5.36 4.46 -11.46
CA TYR A 203 -5.19 3.01 -11.37
C TYR A 203 -4.41 2.67 -10.09
N HIS A 204 -4.86 1.66 -9.33
CA HIS A 204 -4.25 1.30 -8.03
C HIS A 204 -4.47 -0.17 -7.69
N TYR A 205 -3.55 -0.76 -6.92
CA TYR A 205 -3.60 -2.15 -6.51
C TYR A 205 -4.34 -2.33 -5.19
N HIS A 206 -5.11 -3.41 -5.08
CA HIS A 206 -5.70 -3.95 -3.84
C HIS A 206 -5.05 -5.26 -3.37
N GLY A 207 -4.16 -5.85 -4.15
CA GLY A 207 -3.48 -7.10 -3.83
C GLY A 207 -2.20 -7.28 -4.63
N VAL A 208 -1.82 -8.54 -4.88
CA VAL A 208 -0.58 -8.90 -5.58
C VAL A 208 -0.60 -8.34 -7.02
N PRO A 209 0.30 -7.40 -7.38
CA PRO A 209 0.34 -6.80 -8.71
C PRO A 209 1.06 -7.72 -9.69
N LYS A 210 0.36 -8.72 -10.24
CA LYS A 210 0.99 -9.81 -11.03
C LYS A 210 1.82 -9.29 -12.20
N GLY A 211 1.32 -8.31 -12.96
CA GLY A 211 2.01 -7.70 -14.09
C GLY A 211 3.25 -6.88 -13.72
N LEU A 212 3.34 -6.38 -12.49
CA LEU A 212 4.54 -5.71 -11.97
C LEU A 212 5.66 -6.72 -11.68
N ILE A 213 5.30 -7.95 -11.29
CA ILE A 213 6.27 -8.99 -10.93
C ILE A 213 6.78 -9.68 -12.21
N LYS A 214 7.74 -9.02 -12.89
CA LYS A 214 8.28 -9.45 -14.19
C LYS A 214 9.14 -10.72 -14.12
N SER A 215 9.66 -11.07 -12.96
CA SER A 215 10.35 -12.34 -12.70
C SER A 215 9.85 -12.96 -11.40
N TRP A 216 9.42 -14.21 -11.50
CA TRP A 216 8.96 -14.99 -10.37
C TRP A 216 9.79 -16.27 -10.30
N SER A 217 10.35 -16.55 -9.14
CA SER A 217 10.97 -17.84 -8.86
C SER A 217 10.60 -18.24 -7.43
N PRO A 218 10.01 -19.44 -7.24
CA PRO A 218 9.72 -19.94 -5.90
C PRO A 218 11.00 -20.32 -5.14
N SER A 219 12.18 -20.21 -5.76
CA SER A 219 13.49 -20.41 -5.15
C SER A 219 14.29 -19.11 -4.96
N GLN A 220 13.71 -17.95 -5.27
CA GLN A 220 14.34 -16.65 -5.07
C GLN A 220 13.53 -15.77 -4.12
N HIS A 221 14.24 -14.95 -3.32
CA HIS A 221 13.58 -13.91 -2.53
C HIS A 221 12.88 -12.95 -3.48
N SER A 222 11.69 -12.48 -3.11
CA SER A 222 10.97 -11.50 -3.92
C SER A 222 11.81 -10.25 -4.10
N ILE A 223 11.73 -9.67 -5.30
CA ILE A 223 12.20 -8.30 -5.50
C ILE A 223 11.35 -7.34 -4.70
N ARG A 224 11.94 -6.23 -4.25
CA ARG A 224 11.18 -5.12 -3.67
C ARG A 224 10.24 -4.54 -4.73
N ILE A 225 8.93 -4.52 -4.42
CA ILE A 225 7.88 -4.03 -5.33
C ILE A 225 7.42 -2.62 -4.99
N GLY A 226 7.86 -2.04 -3.87
CA GLY A 226 7.54 -0.67 -3.51
C GLY A 226 8.01 -0.29 -2.11
N PHE A 227 7.47 0.83 -1.63
CA PHE A 227 7.70 1.36 -0.29
C PHE A 227 6.37 1.71 0.36
N ALA A 228 6.24 1.41 1.65
CA ALA A 228 5.10 1.83 2.46
C ALA A 228 5.24 3.32 2.83
N ALA A 229 4.14 3.94 3.26
CA ALA A 229 4.07 5.37 3.60
C ALA A 229 5.01 5.78 4.74
N ASP A 230 5.49 4.82 5.54
CA ASP A 230 6.47 5.01 6.61
C ASP A 230 7.93 4.74 6.17
N GLY A 231 8.15 4.42 4.89
CA GLY A 231 9.45 4.24 4.25
C GLY A 231 9.98 2.81 4.21
N PHE A 232 9.37 1.86 4.95
CA PHE A 232 9.82 0.46 4.91
C PHE A 232 9.53 -0.21 3.54
N PRO A 233 10.39 -1.15 3.10
CA PRO A 233 10.22 -1.82 1.83
C PRO A 233 9.01 -2.76 1.82
N VAL A 234 8.40 -2.89 0.65
CA VAL A 234 7.28 -3.80 0.39
C VAL A 234 7.70 -4.86 -0.63
N TYR A 235 7.48 -6.12 -0.29
CA TYR A 235 7.74 -7.29 -1.13
C TYR A 235 6.43 -8.04 -1.45
N ALA A 236 6.43 -8.93 -2.45
CA ALA A 236 5.27 -9.76 -2.76
C ALA A 236 5.55 -11.24 -2.56
N LEU A 237 4.81 -11.89 -1.67
CA LEU A 237 4.77 -13.35 -1.47
C LEU A 237 6.00 -14.01 -0.84
N TYR A 238 7.18 -13.94 -1.45
CA TYR A 238 8.32 -14.79 -1.04
C TYR A 238 9.32 -14.08 -0.15
N GLY A 239 9.77 -14.78 0.88
CA GLY A 239 10.90 -14.38 1.73
C GLY A 239 11.70 -15.60 2.18
N TYR A 240 12.81 -15.36 2.89
CA TYR A 240 13.64 -16.44 3.43
C TYR A 240 12.87 -17.29 4.45
N ILE A 241 13.14 -18.60 4.49
CA ILE A 241 12.52 -19.52 5.46
C ILE A 241 12.91 -19.10 6.88
N ASP A 242 14.21 -18.92 7.13
CA ASP A 242 14.72 -18.21 8.30
C ASP A 242 14.91 -16.73 7.91
N PRO A 243 14.19 -15.78 8.52
CA PRO A 243 14.28 -14.36 8.18
C PRO A 243 15.67 -13.75 8.39
N HIS A 244 16.58 -14.43 9.08
CA HIS A 244 17.92 -13.94 9.39
C HIS A 244 19.03 -14.76 8.70
N GLN A 245 18.69 -15.69 7.80
CA GLN A 245 19.69 -16.51 7.08
C GLN A 245 19.36 -16.64 5.58
N PRO A 246 20.12 -16.02 4.66
CA PRO A 246 19.82 -16.08 3.23
C PRO A 246 19.92 -17.49 2.65
N ALA A 247 20.78 -18.31 3.25
CA ALA A 247 21.02 -19.69 2.85
C ALA A 247 19.89 -20.65 3.27
N SER A 248 18.90 -20.19 4.03
CA SER A 248 17.78 -21.03 4.50
C SER A 248 16.82 -21.45 3.38
N GLY A 249 17.01 -20.92 2.16
CA GLY A 249 16.05 -21.04 1.07
C GLY A 249 14.90 -20.05 1.24
N VAL A 250 13.91 -20.14 0.36
CA VAL A 250 12.75 -19.23 0.36
C VAL A 250 11.44 -20.00 0.35
N LYS A 251 10.40 -19.34 0.83
CA LYS A 251 9.02 -19.85 0.81
C LYS A 251 8.05 -18.70 0.58
N ALA A 252 6.85 -19.04 0.13
CA ALA A 252 5.73 -18.10 0.22
C ALA A 252 5.44 -17.85 1.71
N LEU A 253 5.46 -16.59 2.13
CA LEU A 253 5.14 -16.16 3.48
C LEU A 253 3.62 -16.11 3.64
N THR A 254 3.17 -16.61 4.77
CA THR A 254 1.74 -16.72 5.08
C THR A 254 1.31 -15.64 6.05
N SER A 255 0.15 -15.02 5.79
CA SER A 255 -0.44 -14.06 6.72
C SER A 255 -0.91 -14.76 8.01
N SER A 256 -0.80 -14.06 9.13
CA SER A 256 -1.34 -14.51 10.42
C SER A 256 -2.79 -14.08 10.66
N TRP A 257 -3.48 -13.60 9.62
CA TRP A 257 -4.90 -13.27 9.68
C TRP A 257 -5.77 -14.43 9.18
N ARG A 258 -6.94 -14.61 9.79
CA ARG A 258 -7.95 -15.58 9.34
C ARG A 258 -9.35 -15.00 9.45
N VAL A 259 -10.29 -15.58 8.70
CA VAL A 259 -11.72 -15.33 8.90
C VAL A 259 -12.13 -15.85 10.27
N LYS A 260 -12.85 -15.02 11.04
CA LYS A 260 -13.43 -15.37 12.34
C LYS A 260 -14.40 -16.55 12.19
N LYS A 261 -14.63 -17.27 13.28
CA LYS A 261 -15.64 -18.36 13.32
C LYS A 261 -16.98 -17.83 13.83
N GLY A 262 -18.07 -18.40 13.33
CA GLY A 262 -19.43 -18.12 13.81
C GLY A 262 -20.15 -17.01 13.02
N ALA A 263 -21.16 -16.43 13.67
CA ALA A 263 -22.03 -15.41 13.09
C ALA A 263 -21.63 -13.99 13.50
N ARG A 264 -21.84 -13.02 12.60
CA ARG A 264 -21.72 -11.60 12.89
C ARG A 264 -22.77 -11.21 13.93
N PRO A 265 -22.39 -10.48 15.00
CA PRO A 265 -23.32 -10.13 16.08
C PRO A 265 -24.36 -9.05 15.68
N GLY A 266 -24.20 -8.41 14.52
CA GLY A 266 -25.07 -7.35 14.01
C GLY A 266 -24.63 -6.88 12.64
N GLY A 267 -25.17 -5.74 12.19
CA GLY A 267 -24.85 -5.18 10.86
C GLY A 267 -25.30 -6.11 9.72
N PRO A 268 -24.41 -6.51 8.81
CA PRO A 268 -24.72 -7.42 7.69
C PRO A 268 -25.35 -8.76 8.09
N GLY A 269 -25.15 -9.21 9.34
CA GLY A 269 -25.60 -10.53 9.79
C GLY A 269 -24.90 -11.68 9.05
N GLY A 270 -25.40 -12.90 9.20
CA GLY A 270 -24.80 -14.10 8.58
C GLY A 270 -23.49 -14.53 9.24
N ASN A 271 -22.82 -15.51 8.63
CA ASN A 271 -21.51 -15.99 9.09
C ASN A 271 -20.40 -15.04 8.63
N TYR A 272 -19.30 -15.00 9.39
CA TYR A 272 -18.06 -14.43 8.88
C TYR A 272 -17.62 -15.23 7.64
N ASP A 273 -17.41 -14.54 6.52
CA ASP A 273 -17.11 -15.17 5.23
C ASP A 273 -16.01 -14.45 4.44
N GLY A 274 -15.43 -13.38 5.00
CA GLY A 274 -14.37 -12.60 4.38
C GLY A 274 -14.87 -11.51 3.43
N THR A 275 -16.18 -11.26 3.40
CA THR A 275 -16.79 -10.16 2.65
C THR A 275 -16.34 -8.79 3.17
N PHE A 276 -16.19 -8.67 4.50
CA PHE A 276 -15.81 -7.42 5.15
C PHE A 276 -14.44 -7.54 5.80
N GLY A 277 -13.70 -6.43 5.89
CA GLY A 277 -12.41 -6.42 6.60
C GLY A 277 -12.59 -6.81 8.06
N GLU A 278 -13.75 -6.47 8.63
CA GLU A 278 -14.12 -6.80 10.00
C GLU A 278 -14.44 -8.28 10.22
N ASP A 279 -14.51 -9.10 9.16
CA ASP A 279 -14.62 -10.55 9.27
C ASP A 279 -13.32 -11.23 9.70
N TYR A 280 -12.18 -10.54 9.61
CA TYR A 280 -10.88 -11.11 9.89
C TYR A 280 -10.42 -10.81 11.33
N GLU A 281 -9.65 -11.74 11.89
CA GLU A 281 -8.92 -11.60 13.14
C GLU A 281 -7.45 -11.95 12.95
N PHE A 282 -6.57 -11.21 13.61
CA PHE A 282 -5.16 -11.54 13.72
C PHE A 282 -4.97 -12.65 14.76
N VAL A 283 -4.17 -13.67 14.43
CA VAL A 283 -3.83 -14.78 15.31
C VAL A 283 -2.31 -14.89 15.38
N PRO A 284 -1.66 -14.46 16.48
CA PRO A 284 -0.21 -14.52 16.61
C PRO A 284 0.34 -15.92 16.31
N GLY A 285 1.32 -16.00 15.41
CA GLY A 285 1.99 -17.24 15.04
C GLY A 285 1.17 -18.21 14.17
N LEU A 286 0.02 -17.77 13.63
CA LEU A 286 -0.74 -18.58 12.66
C LEU A 286 0.03 -18.74 11.34
N GLY A 287 0.65 -17.65 10.89
CA GLY A 287 1.49 -17.63 9.70
C GLY A 287 2.90 -17.13 10.03
N ASP A 288 3.59 -16.66 9.00
CA ASP A 288 4.97 -16.16 9.09
C ASP A 288 5.05 -14.66 9.40
N LEU A 289 3.94 -13.94 9.24
CA LEU A 289 3.88 -12.48 9.28
C LEU A 289 3.15 -11.97 10.54
N ASP A 290 3.49 -10.77 10.99
CA ASP A 290 2.86 -10.11 12.13
C ASP A 290 1.51 -9.44 11.78
N GLU A 291 0.95 -8.68 12.73
CA GLU A 291 -0.34 -8.00 12.58
C GLU A 291 -0.35 -6.99 11.42
N ALA A 292 0.78 -6.34 11.14
CA ALA A 292 0.92 -5.44 10.02
C ALA A 292 1.26 -6.16 8.70
N ASN A 293 1.18 -7.50 8.68
CA ASN A 293 1.55 -8.33 7.54
C ASN A 293 3.01 -8.12 7.10
N GLY A 294 3.88 -7.87 8.08
CA GLY A 294 5.32 -7.74 7.87
C GLY A 294 6.12 -8.65 8.82
N ARG A 295 7.44 -8.53 8.76
CA ARG A 295 8.37 -9.14 9.73
C ARG A 295 9.73 -8.44 9.67
N GLU A 296 10.52 -8.59 10.74
CA GLU A 296 11.96 -8.34 10.68
C GLU A 296 12.61 -9.41 9.80
N THR A 297 13.41 -9.01 8.82
CA THR A 297 14.09 -9.93 7.90
C THR A 297 15.29 -9.25 7.27
N ILE A 298 16.27 -10.05 6.88
CA ILE A 298 17.24 -9.64 5.88
C ILE A 298 16.64 -9.84 4.49
N THR A 299 17.11 -9.06 3.52
CA THR A 299 16.72 -9.12 2.10
C THR A 299 17.96 -8.85 1.25
N PRO A 300 17.95 -9.14 -0.06
CA PRO A 300 19.07 -8.80 -0.94
C PRO A 300 19.50 -7.33 -0.84
N GLU A 301 18.53 -6.42 -0.71
CA GLU A 301 18.73 -4.97 -0.62
C GLU A 301 19.12 -4.51 0.79
N TYR A 302 18.69 -5.25 1.83
CA TYR A 302 18.97 -4.95 3.24
C TYR A 302 19.63 -6.15 3.92
N PRO A 303 20.92 -6.43 3.64
CA PRO A 303 21.64 -7.57 4.23
C PRO A 303 21.90 -7.42 5.73
N GLY A 304 21.88 -6.18 6.25
CA GLY A 304 21.94 -5.87 7.68
C GLY A 304 20.62 -6.05 8.44
N GLY A 305 19.54 -6.40 7.72
CA GLY A 305 18.20 -6.52 8.29
C GLY A 305 17.38 -5.24 8.16
N THR A 306 16.06 -5.43 8.06
CA THR A 306 15.05 -4.38 8.07
C THR A 306 13.71 -4.96 8.49
N TYR A 307 12.78 -4.09 8.86
CA TYR A 307 11.38 -4.46 8.89
C TYR A 307 10.83 -4.38 7.47
N ALA A 308 10.15 -5.43 7.00
CA ALA A 308 9.62 -5.48 5.65
C ALA A 308 8.15 -5.89 5.66
N TYR A 309 7.36 -5.24 4.81
CA TYR A 309 5.98 -5.63 4.56
C TYR A 309 5.88 -6.60 3.40
N PHE A 310 4.84 -7.45 3.45
CA PHE A 310 4.56 -8.39 2.38
C PHE A 310 3.13 -8.22 1.88
N VAL A 311 2.98 -8.12 0.56
CA VAL A 311 1.72 -8.27 -0.15
C VAL A 311 1.48 -9.76 -0.37
N THR A 312 0.33 -10.26 0.06
CA THR A 312 0.00 -11.70 0.13
C THR A 312 -1.24 -12.06 -0.71
N GLU A 313 -1.41 -13.34 -1.04
CA GLU A 313 -2.65 -13.83 -1.70
C GLU A 313 -3.83 -13.98 -0.74
N SER A 314 -3.58 -13.93 0.57
CA SER A 314 -4.61 -13.90 1.60
C SER A 314 -4.71 -12.53 2.25
N PHE A 315 -5.85 -12.26 2.90
CA PHE A 315 -6.06 -11.07 3.71
C PHE A 315 -4.85 -10.83 4.65
N PRO A 316 -4.38 -9.58 4.77
CA PRO A 316 -5.00 -8.34 4.30
C PRO A 316 -4.79 -7.99 2.82
N PHE A 317 -4.14 -8.88 2.05
CA PHE A 317 -3.66 -8.70 0.68
C PHE A 317 -2.61 -7.61 0.58
N ILE A 318 -2.98 -6.36 0.87
CA ILE A 318 -2.08 -5.25 1.17
C ILE A 318 -2.17 -4.97 2.69
N PRO A 319 -1.03 -4.79 3.37
CA PRO A 319 -1.01 -4.43 4.79
C PRO A 319 -1.97 -3.29 5.19
N ARG A 320 -2.52 -3.39 6.41
CA ARG A 320 -3.48 -2.41 6.98
C ARG A 320 -2.88 -1.46 8.00
N PHE A 321 -1.70 -1.80 8.50
CA PHE A 321 -1.03 -1.08 9.55
C PHE A 321 0.37 -0.67 9.11
N LEU A 322 0.84 0.44 9.69
CA LEU A 322 2.21 0.91 9.57
C LEU A 322 2.96 0.65 10.88
N ALA A 323 4.22 0.23 10.77
CA ALA A 323 5.16 -0.05 11.83
C ALA A 323 5.93 1.21 12.22
N GLY A 324 6.15 2.12 11.28
CA GLY A 324 6.71 3.46 11.48
C GLY A 324 5.64 4.55 11.42
N THR A 325 6.11 5.78 11.18
CA THR A 325 5.26 6.97 11.04
C THR A 325 5.10 7.31 9.55
N ALA A 326 3.87 7.38 9.08
CA ALA A 326 3.57 7.82 7.71
C ALA A 326 4.02 9.27 7.47
N ASP A 327 4.51 9.56 6.28
CA ASP A 327 4.62 10.93 5.80
C ASP A 327 3.27 11.46 5.32
N ALA A 328 2.97 12.74 5.59
CA ALA A 328 1.71 13.37 5.23
C ALA A 328 1.46 13.44 3.71
N SER A 329 2.48 13.28 2.88
CA SER A 329 2.33 13.18 1.43
C SER A 329 1.48 11.98 0.96
N PHE A 330 1.21 11.00 1.84
CA PHE A 330 0.31 9.86 1.55
C PHE A 330 -1.16 10.13 1.92
N ASP A 331 -1.46 11.27 2.53
CA ASP A 331 -2.82 11.68 2.87
C ASP A 331 -3.63 11.92 1.57
N ARG A 332 -4.77 11.26 1.43
CA ARG A 332 -5.61 11.38 0.21
C ARG A 332 -6.40 12.70 0.10
N GLY A 333 -6.20 13.63 1.02
CA GLY A 333 -7.06 14.79 1.20
C GLY A 333 -8.52 14.40 1.49
N PRO A 334 -9.40 15.38 1.75
CA PRO A 334 -10.83 15.12 1.77
C PRO A 334 -11.31 14.68 0.37
N PRO A 335 -12.32 13.79 0.25
CA PRO A 335 -12.85 13.37 -1.04
C PRO A 335 -13.27 14.59 -1.88
N PRO A 336 -12.98 14.64 -3.18
CA PRO A 336 -13.51 15.69 -4.04
C PRO A 336 -15.04 15.60 -4.07
N GLY A 337 -15.73 16.63 -3.57
CA GLY A 337 -17.13 16.86 -3.91
C GLY A 337 -18.18 16.12 -3.09
N GLY A 338 -18.01 16.04 -1.77
CA GLY A 338 -19.15 15.95 -0.85
C GLY A 338 -19.97 17.26 -0.84
N MET A 339 -20.39 17.75 -2.01
CA MET A 339 -21.55 18.63 -2.05
C MET A 339 -22.74 17.77 -1.69
N ASP A 340 -23.29 18.02 -0.51
CA ASP A 340 -24.69 17.74 -0.21
C ASP A 340 -25.50 18.15 -1.45
N ARG A 341 -25.89 17.18 -2.27
CA ARG A 341 -26.86 17.43 -3.33
C ARG A 341 -28.13 17.88 -2.59
N PRO A 342 -28.61 19.11 -2.79
CA PRO A 342 -29.89 19.50 -2.23
C PRO A 342 -30.92 18.50 -2.73
N ARG A 343 -31.65 17.87 -1.81
CA ARG A 343 -32.82 17.05 -2.12
C ARG A 343 -33.67 17.80 -3.15
N PRO A 344 -34.15 17.17 -4.23
CA PRO A 344 -35.11 17.81 -5.12
C PRO A 344 -36.35 18.15 -4.29
N GLY A 345 -36.51 19.43 -3.98
CA GLY A 345 -37.69 19.98 -3.34
C GLY A 345 -38.87 19.75 -4.28
N GLY A 346 -39.79 18.87 -3.88
CA GLY A 346 -41.15 18.86 -4.39
C GLY A 346 -41.82 20.16 -3.97
N GLY A 347 -41.94 21.09 -4.91
CA GLY A 347 -42.70 22.32 -4.71
C GLY A 347 -44.19 22.00 -4.60
N PHE A 348 -44.80 22.51 -3.54
CA PHE A 348 -46.18 23.00 -3.59
C PHE A 348 -46.18 24.38 -2.92
N GLY A 349 -46.45 25.40 -3.73
CA GLY A 349 -46.57 26.78 -3.29
C GLY A 349 -47.90 27.03 -2.59
N GLY A 350 -47.90 28.05 -1.73
CA GLY A 350 -49.09 28.67 -1.14
C GLY A 350 -48.66 29.86 -0.26
N PRO A 351 -49.12 31.10 -0.51
CA PRO A 351 -48.45 32.31 -0.03
C PRO A 351 -49.02 32.88 1.27
N GLY A 352 -48.14 33.50 2.06
CA GLY A 352 -48.42 34.72 2.84
C GLY A 352 -49.15 34.57 4.18
N GLY A 353 -48.54 35.12 5.24
CA GLY A 353 -49.24 35.37 6.51
C GLY A 353 -48.29 35.59 7.69
N MET A 354 -48.01 36.85 8.00
CA MET A 354 -47.29 37.30 9.19
C MET A 354 -48.13 37.10 10.47
N GLY A 355 -47.47 36.83 11.62
CA GLY A 355 -47.97 37.32 12.91
C GLY A 355 -47.93 36.35 14.11
N GLY A 356 -46.95 36.56 15.00
CA GLY A 356 -47.13 36.66 16.46
C GLY A 356 -47.32 35.41 17.35
N PRO A 357 -47.02 35.49 18.66
CA PRO A 357 -46.56 34.36 19.48
C PRO A 357 -47.53 33.91 20.60
N GLY A 358 -47.38 32.66 21.08
CA GLY A 358 -48.01 32.17 22.32
C GLY A 358 -47.76 30.67 22.58
N GLY A 359 -47.23 30.32 23.76
CA GLY A 359 -47.06 28.92 24.22
C GLY A 359 -48.34 28.32 24.83
N PRO A 360 -48.25 27.38 25.79
CA PRO A 360 -47.58 26.08 25.76
C PRO A 360 -48.57 24.91 26.06
N GLY A 361 -48.18 23.67 25.75
CA GLY A 361 -48.74 22.47 26.39
C GLY A 361 -49.07 21.29 25.46
N GLY A 362 -48.87 20.07 25.97
CA GLY A 362 -49.62 18.89 25.54
C GLY A 362 -48.79 17.72 24.99
N ALA A 363 -48.68 16.68 25.80
CA ALA A 363 -48.10 15.37 25.52
C ALA A 363 -48.83 14.58 24.41
N GLY A 364 -48.12 13.61 23.78
CA GLY A 364 -48.76 12.44 23.19
C GLY A 364 -48.03 11.77 22.02
N GLY A 365 -47.56 10.53 22.25
CA GLY A 365 -47.73 9.42 21.30
C GLY A 365 -46.68 9.20 20.20
N PHE A 366 -45.89 8.14 20.36
CA PHE A 366 -45.08 7.50 19.31
C PHE A 366 -45.98 6.96 18.16
N PRO A 367 -45.60 7.13 16.88
CA PRO A 367 -46.16 6.36 15.77
C PRO A 367 -45.36 5.07 15.54
N GLY A 368 -46.08 3.99 15.25
CA GLY A 368 -45.50 2.70 14.85
C GLY A 368 -44.97 2.74 13.42
N ASP A 369 -43.75 2.25 13.25
CA ASP A 369 -43.12 2.04 11.96
C ASP A 369 -43.59 0.73 11.33
N ARG A 370 -44.19 0.83 10.14
CA ARG A 370 -44.30 -0.27 9.19
C ARG A 370 -43.03 -0.29 8.33
N PRO A 371 -42.41 -1.45 8.07
CA PRO A 371 -41.22 -1.52 7.24
C PRO A 371 -41.54 -1.24 5.76
N PRO A 372 -40.63 -0.60 5.00
CA PRO A 372 -40.80 -0.40 3.57
C PRO A 372 -40.66 -1.73 2.79
N PRO A 373 -41.32 -1.87 1.62
CA PRO A 373 -41.22 -3.07 0.81
C PRO A 373 -39.82 -3.21 0.16
N PRO A 374 -39.36 -4.44 -0.11
CA PRO A 374 -38.04 -4.69 -0.69
C PRO A 374 -37.94 -4.20 -2.15
N PRO A 375 -36.73 -3.80 -2.61
CA PRO A 375 -36.53 -3.32 -3.97
C PRO A 375 -36.72 -4.44 -5.00
N GLN A 376 -37.49 -4.13 -6.05
CA GLN A 376 -37.79 -5.02 -7.16
C GLN A 376 -36.56 -5.21 -8.06
N PHE A 377 -36.04 -6.43 -8.11
CA PHE A 377 -35.07 -6.83 -9.11
C PHE A 377 -35.79 -7.09 -10.44
N TRP A 378 -35.30 -6.43 -11.49
CA TRP A 378 -35.71 -6.67 -12.87
C TRP A 378 -35.44 -8.14 -13.25
N ARG A 379 -36.49 -8.95 -13.32
CA ARG A 379 -36.47 -10.27 -13.97
C ARG A 379 -36.69 -10.06 -15.46
N ASN A 380 -35.62 -10.09 -16.24
CA ASN A 380 -35.71 -10.27 -17.68
C ASN A 380 -35.74 -11.78 -17.97
N GLY A 381 -36.94 -12.32 -18.17
CA GLY A 381 -37.17 -13.73 -18.50
C GLY A 381 -37.64 -13.87 -19.94
N GLY A 382 -36.72 -13.88 -20.89
CA GLY A 382 -37.00 -14.30 -22.26
C GLY A 382 -36.94 -15.83 -22.38
N ARG A 383 -38.03 -16.45 -22.85
CA ARG A 383 -38.00 -17.76 -23.50
C ARG A 383 -38.94 -17.73 -24.71
N GLY A 384 -38.31 -17.75 -25.89
CA GLY A 384 -38.48 -18.79 -26.92
C GLY A 384 -39.81 -18.90 -27.69
N PRO A 385 -39.77 -19.15 -29.01
CA PRO A 385 -40.93 -19.07 -29.90
C PRO A 385 -41.69 -20.40 -30.03
N GLY A 386 -42.94 -20.33 -30.46
CA GLY A 386 -43.67 -21.47 -31.00
C GLY A 386 -45.10 -21.12 -31.41
N GLY A 387 -45.49 -21.52 -32.62
CA GLY A 387 -46.87 -21.57 -33.09
C GLY A 387 -47.23 -20.52 -34.12
#